data_AF-A0A2E1TNR9-F1
#
_entry.id   AF-A0A2E1TNR9-F1
#
_cell.length_a   1.000
_cell.length_b   1.000
_cell.length_c   1.000
_cell.angle_alpha   90.00
_cell.angle_beta   90.00
_cell.angle_gamma   90.00
#
_symmetry.space_group_name_H-M   'P 1'
#
loop_
_entity.id
_entity.type
_entity.pdbx_description
1 polymer ?
#
loop_
_entity_poly.entity_id
_entity_poly.type
_entity_poly.pdbx_seq_one_letter_code
_entity_poly.pdbx_strand_id
1 'polypeptide(L)' 'MEEYKTYMCLICGWIYSEEDGLPEEGIAPGTRWNDVPENWVCPECGARK' A
#
# COMPACT_ATOMS: atom_id res chain seq x y z
N MET A 1 13.66 10.31 -12.79
CA MET A 1 12.46 9.47 -12.88
C MET A 1 12.33 8.85 -11.50
N GLU A 2 11.42 9.32 -10.67
CA GLU A 2 11.28 8.74 -9.33
C GLU A 2 10.59 7.39 -9.47
N GLU A 3 11.34 6.31 -9.24
CA GLU A 3 10.81 4.94 -9.26
C GLU A 3 9.74 4.76 -8.18
N TYR A 4 8.60 4.20 -8.56
CA TYR A 4 7.60 3.69 -7.63
C TYR A 4 8.10 2.40 -7.00
N LYS A 5 7.80 2.23 -5.70
CA LYS A 5 8.19 1.04 -4.95
C LYS A 5 6.99 0.13 -4.75
N THR A 6 7.28 -1.15 -4.60
CA THR A 6 6.30 -2.17 -4.23
C THR A 6 6.63 -2.69 -2.84
N TYR A 7 5.60 -2.80 -2.00
CA TYR A 7 5.71 -3.20 -0.60
C TYR A 7 4.95 -4.49 -0.39
N MET A 8 5.60 -5.47 0.24
CA MET A 8 4.97 -6.75 0.55
C MET A 8 4.58 -6.81 2.02
N CYS A 9 3.32 -7.13 2.29
CA CYS A 9 2.86 -7.48 3.62
C CYS A 9 3.62 -8.72 4.10
N LEU A 10 4.36 -8.60 5.19
CA LEU A 10 5.15 -9.71 5.75
C LEU A 10 4.29 -10.79 6.42
N ILE A 11 2.99 -10.54 6.62
CA ILE A 11 2.07 -11.48 7.28
C ILE A 11 1.41 -12.42 6.28
N CYS A 12 0.91 -11.89 5.16
CA CYS A 12 0.16 -12.67 4.17
C CYS A 12 0.80 -12.70 2.78
N GLY A 13 1.81 -11.87 2.51
CA GLY A 13 2.45 -11.76 1.20
C GLY A 13 1.74 -10.86 0.20
N TRP A 14 0.67 -10.15 0.60
CA TRP A 14 -0.02 -9.19 -0.27
C TRP A 14 0.91 -8.04 -0.71
N ILE A 15 0.75 -7.55 -1.93
CA ILE A 15 1.66 -6.57 -2.55
C ILE A 15 0.93 -5.23 -2.77
N TYR A 16 1.41 -4.18 -2.12
CA TYR A 16 1.05 -2.79 -2.38
C TYR A 16 1.99 -2.19 -3.42
N SER A 17 1.42 -1.64 -4.49
CA SER A 17 2.16 -0.97 -5.56
C SER A 17 1.93 0.53 -5.47
N GLU A 18 2.99 1.33 -5.25
CA GLU A 18 2.82 2.80 -5.18
C GLU A 18 2.30 3.39 -6.49
N GLU A 19 2.63 2.80 -7.64
CA GLU A 19 2.14 3.24 -8.94
C GLU A 19 0.63 3.05 -9.08
N ASP A 20 0.11 1.91 -8.63
CA ASP A 20 -1.32 1.57 -8.71
C ASP A 20 -2.12 2.14 -7.54
N GLY A 21 -1.48 2.35 -6.39
CA GLY A 21 -2.15 2.68 -5.13
C GLY A 21 -3.09 1.55 -4.68
N LEU A 22 -4.16 1.92 -3.98
CA LEU A 22 -5.28 1.03 -3.64
C LEU A 22 -6.60 1.82 -3.66
N PRO A 23 -7.14 2.15 -4.85
CA PRO A 23 -8.29 3.05 -4.97
C PRO A 23 -9.56 2.54 -4.29
N GLU A 24 -9.71 1.21 -4.19
CA GLU A 24 -10.81 0.55 -3.48
C GLU A 24 -10.85 0.88 -1.98
N GLU A 25 -9.71 1.16 -1.38
CA GLU A 25 -9.58 1.59 0.02
C GLU A 25 -9.33 3.10 0.17
N GLY A 26 -9.42 3.85 -0.94
CA GLY A 26 -9.23 5.30 -0.97
C GLY A 26 -7.78 5.76 -1.08
N ILE A 27 -6.84 4.86 -1.39
CA ILE A 27 -5.43 5.21 -1.65
C ILE A 27 -5.28 5.42 -3.16
N ALA A 28 -5.03 6.67 -3.59
CA ALA A 28 -4.93 6.98 -5.01
C ALA A 28 -3.67 6.35 -5.66
N PRO A 29 -3.69 6.07 -6.98
CA PRO A 29 -2.49 5.68 -7.73
C PRO A 29 -1.41 6.75 -7.62
N GLY A 30 -0.15 6.33 -7.47
CA GLY A 30 0.99 7.22 -7.21
C GLY A 30 1.18 7.61 -5.74
N THR A 31 0.33 7.13 -4.82
CA THR A 31 0.50 7.40 -3.38
C THR A 31 1.73 6.66 -2.86
N ARG A 32 2.71 7.40 -2.33
CA ARG A 32 3.90 6.80 -1.73
C ARG A 32 3.51 6.06 -0.46
N TRP A 33 4.26 5.01 -0.13
CA TRP A 33 4.07 4.30 1.14
C TRP A 33 4.16 5.23 2.34
N ASN A 34 5.00 6.26 2.27
CA ASN A 34 5.07 7.29 3.33
C ASN A 34 3.77 8.09 3.49
N ASP A 35 3.00 8.28 2.41
CA ASP A 35 1.75 9.04 2.41
C ASP A 35 0.53 8.18 2.74
N VAL A 36 0.66 6.84 2.71
CA VAL A 36 -0.41 5.93 3.15
C VAL A 36 -0.71 6.18 4.64
N PRO A 37 -1.98 6.31 5.06
CA PRO A 37 -2.31 6.58 6.46
C PRO A 37 -1.78 5.50 7.43
N GLU A 38 -1.31 5.90 8.62
CA GLU A 38 -0.79 4.96 9.64
C GLU A 38 -1.88 4.03 10.22
N ASN A 39 -3.15 4.43 10.10
CA ASN A 39 -4.30 3.62 10.49
C ASN A 39 -4.77 2.67 9.37
N TRP A 40 -4.14 2.71 8.19
CA TRP A 40 -4.45 1.75 7.13
C TRP A 40 -4.03 0.34 7.56
N VAL A 41 -4.81 -0.64 7.11
CA VAL A 41 -4.59 -2.05 7.37
C VAL A 41 -4.63 -2.82 6.06
N CYS A 42 -3.82 -3.86 5.95
CA CYS A 42 -3.78 -4.72 4.78
C CYS A 42 -5.15 -5.33 4.52
N PRO A 43 -5.71 -5.23 3.30
CA PRO A 43 -7.05 -5.70 2.99
C PRO A 43 -7.20 -7.23 3.13
N GLU A 44 -6.11 -7.97 2.94
CA GLU A 44 -6.12 -9.44 3.02
C GLU A 44 -6.08 -9.98 4.45
N CYS A 45 -5.38 -9.31 5.37
CA CYS A 45 -5.11 -9.88 6.70
C CYS A 45 -5.33 -8.93 7.90
N GLY A 46 -5.63 -7.65 7.65
CA GLY A 46 -5.82 -6.65 8.69
C GLY A 46 -4.54 -6.22 9.41
N ALA A 47 -3.35 -6.62 8.93
CA ALA A 47 -2.08 -6.15 9.47
C ALA A 47 -1.92 -4.64 9.26
N ARG A 48 -1.39 -3.94 10.27
CA ARG A 48 -1.09 -2.51 10.15
C ARG A 48 0.14 -2.28 9.25
N LYS A 49 0.16 -1.11 8.60
CA LYS A 49 1.32 -0.59 7.86
C LYS A 49 2.58 -0.49 8.72
#